data_AF-A0A9C8P2P3-F1
#
_entry.id   AF-A0A9C8P2P3-F1
#
_cell.length_a   1.000
_cell.length_b   1.000
_cell.length_c   1.000
_cell.angle_alpha   90.00
_cell.angle_beta   90.00
_cell.angle_gamma   90.00
#
_symmetry.space_group_name_H-M   'P 1'
#
loop_
_entity.id
_entity.type
_entity.pdbx_description
1 polymer ?
#
loop_
_entity_poly.entity_id
_entity_poly.type
_entity_poly.pdbx_seq_one_letter_code
_entity_poly.pdbx_strand_id
1 'polypeptide(L)' 'MTTVTNASSIRVSPAIGGFVATLRGKRATGTTHREAALAVARQVYGPKVNVVNDYLRAADPMSGIQYRYHITYLRGAA' A
#
# COMPACT_ATOMS: atom_id res chain seq x y z
N MET A 1 1.41 7.49 -25.21
CA MET A 1 2.41 7.57 -24.12
C MET A 1 1.63 7.57 -22.82
N THR A 2 1.48 6.41 -22.19
CA THR A 2 0.64 6.23 -20.99
C THR A 2 1.32 6.95 -19.84
N THR A 3 0.74 8.06 -19.40
CA THR A 3 1.14 8.75 -18.18
C THR A 3 0.99 7.78 -17.03
N VAL A 4 2.09 7.12 -16.64
CA VAL A 4 2.20 6.49 -15.33
C VAL A 4 2.23 7.63 -14.33
N THR A 5 1.05 8.13 -13.97
CA THR A 5 0.90 8.96 -12.79
C THR A 5 1.47 8.10 -11.66
N ASN A 6 2.56 8.55 -11.03
CA ASN A 6 3.24 7.89 -9.92
C ASN A 6 2.28 7.75 -8.71
N ALA A 7 1.26 6.90 -8.82
CA ALA A 7 0.47 6.42 -7.71
C ALA A 7 1.46 5.69 -6.82
N SER A 8 1.82 6.32 -5.71
CA SER A 8 2.85 5.81 -4.81
C SER A 8 2.45 4.41 -4.35
N SER A 9 3.18 3.39 -4.79
CA SER A 9 2.87 2.00 -4.44
C SER A 9 3.16 1.76 -2.96
N ILE A 10 2.22 1.12 -2.28
CA ILE A 10 2.37 0.75 -0.87
C ILE A 10 3.25 -0.48 -0.79
N ARG A 11 4.26 -0.44 0.07
CA ARG A 11 5.19 -1.56 0.30
C ARG A 11 4.85 -2.19 1.64
N VAL A 12 4.62 -3.49 1.65
CA VAL A 12 4.24 -4.24 2.85
C VAL A 12 5.28 -5.30 3.15
N SER A 13 5.72 -5.32 4.40
CA SER A 13 6.70 -6.26 4.94
C SER A 13 6.12 -6.98 6.15
N PRO A 14 6.59 -8.20 6.45
CA PRO A 14 6.25 -8.87 7.70
C PRO A 14 6.79 -8.05 8.89
N ALA A 15 6.04 -8.06 9.98
CA ALA A 15 6.40 -7.46 11.25
C ALA A 15 6.03 -8.40 12.40
N ILE A 16 6.53 -8.14 13.61
CA ILE A 16 6.14 -8.92 14.78
C ILE A 16 4.62 -8.79 14.98
N GLY A 17 3.92 -9.93 14.95
CA GLY A 17 2.46 -9.98 15.14
C GLY A 17 1.62 -9.61 13.92
N GLY A 18 2.19 -9.48 12.72
CA GLY A 18 1.43 -9.24 11.50
C GLY A 18 2.25 -8.61 10.38
N PHE A 19 1.76 -7.48 9.86
CA PHE A 19 2.36 -6.80 8.71
C PHE A 19 2.49 -5.30 8.97
N VAL A 20 3.53 -4.71 8.38
CA VAL A 20 3.74 -3.26 8.34
C VAL A 20 3.71 -2.78 6.90
N ALA A 21 2.90 -1.78 6.62
CA ALA A 21 2.83 -1.11 5.34
C ALA A 21 3.46 0.27 5.41
N THR A 22 4.19 0.65 4.36
CA THR A 22 4.88 1.94 4.24
C THR A 22 4.41 2.68 3.00
N LEU A 23 4.12 3.98 3.17
CA LEU A 23 3.67 4.86 2.10
C LEU A 23 4.03 6.31 2.43
N ARG A 24 4.78 6.98 1.54
CA ARG A 24 5.19 8.40 1.70
C ARG A 24 5.77 8.72 3.09
N GLY A 25 6.63 7.86 3.62
CA GLY A 25 7.23 8.02 4.95
C GLY A 25 6.32 7.67 6.14
N LYS A 26 5.01 7.45 5.92
CA LYS A 26 4.09 6.95 6.94
C LYS A 26 4.15 5.42 7.03
N ARG A 27 3.78 4.90 8.20
CA ARG A 27 3.71 3.48 8.49
C ARG A 27 2.39 3.15 9.17
N ALA A 28 1.79 2.02 8.82
CA ALA A 28 0.68 1.44 9.55
C ALA A 28 0.87 -0.08 9.69
N THR A 29 0.41 -0.63 10.79
CA THR A 29 0.41 -2.07 11.05
C THR A 29 -0.99 -2.64 10.87
N GLY A 30 -1.07 -3.93 10.58
CA GLY A 30 -2.32 -4.67 10.49
C GLY A 30 -2.10 -6.15 10.75
N THR A 31 -3.16 -6.85 11.11
CA THR A 31 -3.14 -8.30 11.30
C THR A 31 -2.95 -9.02 9.96
N THR A 32 -3.49 -8.43 8.88
CA THR A 32 -3.28 -8.88 7.51
C THR A 32 -2.51 -7.86 6.68
N HIS A 33 -1.79 -8.33 5.67
CA HIS A 33 -1.02 -7.48 4.75
C HIS A 33 -1.90 -6.44 4.03
N ARG A 34 -3.13 -6.81 3.67
CA ARG A 34 -4.12 -5.90 3.05
C ARG A 34 -4.61 -4.85 4.03
N GLU A 35 -4.88 -5.22 5.28
CA GLU A 35 -5.31 -4.28 6.31
C GLU A 35 -4.24 -3.23 6.57
N ALA A 36 -2.98 -3.64 6.75
CA ALA A 36 -1.86 -2.71 6.91
C ALA A 36 -1.78 -1.73 5.72
N ALA A 37 -1.91 -2.24 4.49
CA ALA A 37 -1.90 -1.42 3.28
C ALA A 37 -3.08 -0.43 3.25
N LEU A 38 -4.30 -0.87 3.56
CA LEU A 38 -5.47 0.00 3.59
C LEU A 38 -5.37 1.06 4.67
N ALA A 39 -4.84 0.71 5.86
CA ALA A 39 -4.66 1.64 6.97
C ALA A 39 -3.69 2.77 6.59
N VAL A 40 -2.52 2.46 6.04
CA VAL A 40 -1.57 3.49 5.62
C VAL A 40 -2.09 4.32 4.44
N ALA A 41 -2.84 3.70 3.51
CA ALA A 41 -3.48 4.42 2.40
C ALA A 41 -4.45 5.48 2.92
N ARG A 42 -5.32 5.10 3.86
CA ARG A 42 -6.31 6.01 4.46
C ARG A 42 -5.67 7.11 5.31
N GLN A 43 -4.53 6.83 5.95
CA GLN A 43 -3.77 7.84 6.69
C GLN A 43 -3.12 8.91 5.78
N VAL A 44 -2.84 8.57 4.52
CA VAL A 44 -2.21 9.49 3.56
C VAL A 44 -3.24 10.21 2.70
N TYR A 45 -4.28 9.51 2.23
CA TYR A 45 -5.23 10.01 1.23
C TYR A 45 -6.67 10.18 1.74
N GLY A 46 -6.94 9.82 2.99
CA GLY A 46 -8.29 9.89 3.60
C GLY A 46 -9.11 8.60 3.41
N PRO A 47 -10.33 8.54 3.98
CA PRO A 47 -11.10 7.30 4.09
C PRO A 47 -11.64 6.76 2.75
N LYS A 48 -11.77 7.61 1.73
CA LYS A 48 -12.37 7.29 0.41
C LYS A 48 -11.39 6.62 -0.57
N VAL A 49 -10.50 5.77 -0.05
CA VAL A 49 -9.54 5.00 -0.85
C VAL A 49 -9.64 3.52 -0.56
N ASN A 50 -9.24 2.72 -1.55
CA ASN A 50 -9.07 1.29 -1.45
C ASN A 50 -7.68 0.90 -1.98
N VAL A 51 -7.31 -0.36 -1.78
CA VAL A 51 -6.02 -0.91 -2.21
C VAL A 51 -6.23 -2.17 -3.02
N VAL A 52 -5.47 -2.33 -4.09
CA VAL A 52 -5.48 -3.49 -4.98
C VAL A 52 -4.08 -4.07 -5.03
N ASN A 53 -3.98 -5.41 -5.03
CA ASN A 53 -2.68 -6.10 -5.07
C ASN A 53 -1.95 -5.75 -6.38
N ASP A 54 -0.65 -5.49 -6.26
CA ASP A 54 0.25 -5.20 -7.36
C ASP A 54 1.37 -6.25 -7.41
N TYR A 55 1.97 -6.41 -8.59
CA TYR A 55 3.13 -7.28 -8.73
C TYR A 55 4.32 -6.75 -7.90
N LEU A 56 5.08 -7.69 -7.34
CA LEU A 56 6.37 -7.38 -6.76
C LEU A 56 7.35 -7.01 -7.86
N ARG A 57 8.12 -5.95 -7.65
CA ARG A 57 9.29 -5.63 -8.48
C ARG A 57 10.46 -6.48 -8.03
N ALA A 58 11.42 -6.71 -8.92
CA ALA A 58 12.61 -7.51 -8.63
C ALA A 58 13.40 -7.04 -7.39
N ALA A 59 13.38 -5.73 -7.09
CA ALA A 59 14.07 -5.16 -5.92
C ALA A 59 13.31 -5.34 -4.58
N ASP A 60 12.04 -5.71 -4.62
CA ASP A 60 11.20 -5.79 -3.42
C ASP A 60 11.61 -6.89 -2.45
N PRO A 61 11.81 -8.15 -2.90
CA PRO A 61 12.22 -9.22 -1.99
C PRO A 61 13.58 -8.93 -1.34
N MET A 62 14.51 -8.32 -2.09
CA MET A 62 15.82 -7.89 -1.56
C MET A 62 15.69 -6.82 -0.45
N SER A 63 14.58 -6.08 -0.44
CA SER A 63 14.25 -5.08 0.58
C SER A 63 13.32 -5.62 1.67
N GLY A 64 13.06 -6.93 1.70
CA GLY A 64 12.15 -7.57 2.68
C GLY A 64 10.67 -7.23 2.46
N ILE A 65 10.29 -6.79 1.26
CA ILE A 65 8.89 -6.50 0.91
C ILE A 65 8.27 -7.78 0.36
N GLN A 66 7.15 -8.20 0.97
CA GLN A 66 6.41 -9.41 0.57
C GLN A 66 5.16 -9.10 -0.23
N TYR A 67 4.57 -7.91 -0.07
CA TYR A 67 3.39 -7.51 -0.83
C TYR A 67 3.50 -6.06 -1.29
N ARG A 68 2.97 -5.79 -2.48
CA ARG A 68 2.80 -4.43 -3.00
C ARG A 68 1.33 -4.18 -3.31
N TYR A 69 0.91 -2.93 -3.12
CA TYR A 69 -0.43 -2.49 -3.42
C TYR A 69 -0.46 -1.17 -4.18
N HIS A 70 -1.41 -1.05 -5.10
CA HIS A 70 -1.82 0.21 -5.71
C HIS A 70 -3.02 0.79 -4.98
N ILE A 71 -3.09 2.12 -4.96
CA ILE A 71 -4.19 2.86 -4.35
C ILE A 71 -5.20 3.20 -5.42
N THR A 72 -6.46 2.92 -5.12
CA THR A 72 -7.60 3.29 -5.97
C THR A 72 -8.52 4.22 -5.20
N TYR A 73 -9.03 5.25 -5.88
CA TYR A 73 -10.05 6.12 -5.31
C TYR A 73 -11.42 5.47 -5.49
N LEU A 74 -12.22 5.47 -4.43
CA LEU A 74 -13.61 5.06 -4.54
C LEU A 74 -14.36 6.14 -5.35
N ARG A 75 -14.80 5.80 -6.56
CA ARG A 75 -15.57 6.71 -7.40
C ARG A 75 -16.96 6.90 -6.78
N GLY A 76 -17.30 8.14 -6.38
CA GLY A 76 -18.66 8.49 -5.95
C GLY A 76 -18.79 9.05 -4.53
N ALA A 77 -18.13 10.18 -4.24
CA ALA A 77 -18.59 11.07 -3.18
C ALA A 77 -18.08 12.50 -3.43
N ALA A 78 -18.62 13.10 -4.49
CA ALA A 78 -18.86 14.53 -4.59
C ALA A 78 -20.37 14.72 -4.38
#